data_AF-A0A8X6S0G5-F1
#
_entry.id   AF-A0A8X6S0G5-F1
#
_cell.length_a   1.000
_cell.length_b   1.000
_cell.length_c   1.000
_cell.angle_alpha   90.00
_cell.angle_beta   90.00
_cell.angle_gamma   90.00
#
_symmetry.space_group_name_H-M   'P 1'
#
loop_
_entity.id
_entity.type
_entity.pdbx_description
1 polymer ?
#
loop_
_entity_poly.entity_id
_entity_poly.type
_entity_poly.pdbx_seq_one_letter_code
_entity_poly.pdbx_strand_id
1 'polypeptide(L)' 'MEWPASCPDMNPIVHVWDALGRRVAGRQPPPQTLQELERVLLEEWDRIPQLLINSLIDSMPQRCSTLLAVRGNHTLY' A
#
# COMPACT_ATOMS: atom_id res chain seq x y z
N MET A 1 -7.06 21.57 -2.55
CA MET A 1 -6.46 20.83 -1.43
C MET A 1 -4.96 20.81 -1.70
N GLU A 2 -4.19 21.61 -0.97
CA GLU A 2 -2.72 21.63 -1.11
C GLU A 2 -2.13 20.43 -0.36
N TRP A 3 -1.33 19.63 -1.05
CA TRP A 3 -0.69 18.45 -0.49
C TRP A 3 0.63 18.86 0.16
N PRO A 4 0.82 18.70 1.48
CA PRO A 4 2.09 19.01 2.12
C PRO A 4 3.17 18.03 1.63
N ALA A 5 4.29 18.57 1.16
CA ALA A 5 5.40 17.82 0.55
C ALA A 5 6.12 16.84 1.51
N SER A 6 5.75 16.80 2.79
CA SER A 6 6.52 16.13 3.85
C SER A 6 5.91 14.82 4.38
N CYS A 7 4.86 14.29 3.74
CA CYS A 7 4.25 13.04 4.19
C CYS A 7 4.32 11.94 3.13
N PRO A 8 5.46 11.22 3.00
CA PRO A 8 5.53 10.00 2.19
C PRO A 8 4.51 8.93 2.62
N ASP A 9 4.16 8.90 3.92
CA ASP A 9 3.10 8.07 4.50
C ASP A 9 1.68 8.40 3.98
N MET A 10 1.53 9.48 3.21
CA MET A 10 0.25 9.86 2.62
C MET A 10 0.06 9.33 1.20
N ASN A 11 1.02 8.65 0.58
CA ASN A 11 0.81 8.14 -0.77
C ASN A 11 0.03 6.80 -0.70
N PRO A 12 -1.24 6.73 -1.16
CA PRO A 12 -2.03 5.50 -1.10
C PRO A 12 -1.34 4.33 -1.81
N ILE A 13 -0.49 4.63 -2.80
CA ILE A 13 0.25 3.63 -3.57
C ILE A 13 1.24 2.85 -2.69
N VAL A 14 1.80 3.45 -1.64
CA VAL A 14 2.75 2.77 -0.74
C VAL A 14 2.05 1.62 -0.01
N HIS A 15 0.79 1.82 0.38
CA HIS A 15 0.00 0.77 1.01
C HIS A 15 -0.43 -0.32 0.03
N VAL A 16 -0.67 0.03 -1.23
CA VAL A 16 -0.92 -0.96 -2.28
C VAL A 16 0.33 -1.81 -2.52
N TRP A 17 1.52 -1.21 -2.56
CA TRP A 17 2.79 -1.92 -2.69
C TRP A 17 3.07 -2.84 -1.50
N ASP A 18 2.82 -2.40 -0.27
CA ASP A 18 2.95 -3.24 0.92
C ASP A 18 1.97 -4.42 0.90
N ALA A 19 0.70 -4.18 0.54
CA ALA A 19 -0.29 -5.24 0.39
C ALA A 19 0.10 -6.26 -0.70
N LEU A 20 0.65 -5.79 -1.83
CA LEU A 20 1.17 -6.66 -2.89
C LEU A 20 2.35 -7.49 -2.38
N GLY A 21 3.34 -6.86 -1.72
CA GLY A 21 4.51 -7.53 -1.17
C GLY A 21 4.14 -8.65 -0.20
N ARG A 22 3.18 -8.40 0.71
CA ARG A 22 2.66 -9.42 1.64
C ARG A 22 1.99 -10.59 0.92
N ARG A 23 1.22 -10.34 -0.14
CA ARG A 23 0.57 -11.40 -0.95
C ARG A 23 1.59 -12.27 -1.68
N VAL A 24 2.59 -11.65 -2.29
CA VAL A 24 3.68 -12.37 -2.97
C VAL A 24 4.50 -13.19 -1.97
N ALA A 25 4.80 -12.64 -0.79
CA ALA A 25 5.51 -13.36 0.28
C ALA A 25 4.70 -14.51 0.87
N GLY A 26 3.36 -14.41 0.88
CA GLY A 26 2.45 -15.45 1.34
C GLY A 26 2.22 -16.60 0.35
N ARG A 27 2.78 -16.54 -0.87
CA ARG A 27 2.53 -17.57 -1.88
C ARG A 27 3.21 -18.88 -1.56
N GLN A 28 2.52 -19.99 -1.83
CA GLN A 28 3.06 -21.34 -1.72
C GLN A 28 2.77 -22.15 -3.00
N PRO A 29 3.80 -22.69 -3.66
CA PRO A 29 5.23 -22.53 -3.37
C PRO A 29 5.71 -21.08 -3.65
N PRO A 30 6.79 -20.63 -2.99
CA PRO A 30 7.37 -19.33 -3.28
C PRO A 30 7.97 -19.32 -4.70
N PRO A 31 7.93 -18.18 -5.41
CA PRO A 31 8.58 -18.05 -6.70
C PRO A 31 10.10 -18.27 -6.56
N GLN A 32 10.67 -19.12 -7.40
CA GLN A 32 12.09 -19.49 -7.38
C GLN A 32 12.89 -18.80 -8.49
N THR A 33 12.21 -18.30 -9.53
CA THR A 33 12.83 -17.59 -10.64
C THR A 33 12.29 -16.17 -10.79
N LEU A 34 13.03 -15.31 -11.49
CA LEU A 34 12.61 -13.93 -11.75
C LEU A 34 11.34 -13.88 -12.63
N GLN A 35 11.20 -14.81 -13.58
CA GLN A 35 10.00 -14.95 -14.41
C GLN A 35 8.78 -15.40 -13.59
N GLU A 36 8.97 -16.33 -12.65
CA GLU A 36 7.90 -16.71 -11.72
C GLU A 36 7.48 -15.56 -10.83
N LEU A 37 8.45 -14.79 -10.31
CA LEU A 37 8.19 -13.62 -9.50
C LEU A 37 7.39 -12.56 -10.27
N GLU A 38 7.78 -12.26 -11.52
CA GLU A 38 7.07 -11.34 -12.40
C GLU A 38 5.61 -11.79 -12.64
N ARG A 39 5.42 -13.07 -12.96
CA ARG A 39 4.08 -13.65 -13.13
C ARG A 39 3.24 -13.54 -11.86
N VAL A 40 3.83 -13.90 -10.72
CA VAL A 40 3.15 -13.84 -9.42
C VAL A 40 2.77 -12.40 -9.08
N LEU A 41 3.65 -11.43 -9.33
CA LEU A 41 3.36 -10.01 -9.12
C LEU A 41 2.16 -9.55 -9.95
N LEU A 42 2.10 -9.92 -11.23
CA LEU A 42 0.97 -9.58 -12.10
C LEU A 42 -0.33 -10.26 -11.65
N GLU A 43 -0.28 -11.54 -11.29
CA GLU A 43 -1.44 -12.29 -10.81
C GLU A 43 -1.98 -11.74 -9.48
N GLU A 44 -1.10 -11.41 -8.53
CA GLU A 44 -1.52 -10.82 -7.24
C GLU A 44 -1.95 -9.35 -7.38
N TRP A 45 -1.40 -8.62 -8.35
CA TRP A 45 -1.84 -7.26 -8.69
C TRP A 45 -3.27 -7.25 -9.24
N ASP A 46 -3.60 -8.14 -10.17
CA ASP A 46 -4.95 -8.26 -10.74
C ASP A 46 -5.99 -8.70 -9.70
N ARG A 47 -5.54 -9.45 -8.68
CA ARG A 47 -6.39 -9.88 -7.55
C ARG A 47 -6.64 -8.79 -6.52
N ILE A 48 -5.95 -7.65 -6.58
CA ILE A 48 -6.20 -6.55 -5.63
C ILE A 48 -7.59 -5.98 -5.92
N PRO A 49 -8.57 -6.08 -5.00
CA PRO A 49 -9.89 -5.56 -5.27
C PRO A 49 -9.84 -4.03 -5.38
N GLN A 50 -10.51 -3.47 -6.39
CA GLN A 50 -10.68 -2.03 -6.51
C GLN A 50 -11.29 -1.41 -5.24
N LEU A 51 -12.14 -2.17 -4.53
CA LEU A 51 -12.69 -1.78 -3.23
C LEU A 51 -11.61 -1.49 -2.19
N LEU A 52 -10.51 -2.25 -2.17
CA LEU A 52 -9.39 -2.03 -1.25
C LEU A 52 -8.69 -0.72 -1.58
N ILE A 53 -8.47 -0.45 -2.87
CA ILE A 53 -7.90 0.82 -3.36
C ILE A 53 -8.81 2.00 -2.98
N ASN A 54 -10.12 1.87 -3.22
CA ASN A 54 -11.09 2.91 -2.87
C ASN A 54 -11.13 3.15 -1.36
N SER A 55 -11.15 2.11 -0.53
CA SER A 55 -11.11 2.25 0.93
C SER A 55 -9.85 2.95 1.43
N LEU A 56 -8.70 2.72 0.77
CA LEU A 56 -7.45 3.41 1.07
C LEU A 56 -7.57 4.89 0.75
N ILE A 57 -8.12 5.25 -0.41
CA ILE A 57 -8.37 6.63 -0.81
C ILE A 57 -9.35 7.31 0.15
N ASP A 58 -10.46 6.65 0.50
CA ASP A 58 -11.48 7.18 1.42
C ASP A 58 -10.93 7.38 2.84
N SER A 59 -9.97 6.56 3.26
CA SER A 59 -9.30 6.71 4.55
C SER A 59 -8.29 7.85 4.60
N MET A 60 -7.86 8.39 3.44
CA MET A 60 -6.79 9.39 3.37
C MET A 60 -7.06 10.66 4.20
N PRO A 61 -8.25 11.28 4.17
CA PRO A 61 -8.53 12.45 4.99
C PRO A 61 -8.33 12.17 6.49
N GLN A 62 -8.79 11.02 6.97
CA GLN A 62 -8.65 10.61 8.38
C GLN A 62 -7.18 10.38 8.75
N ARG A 63 -6.39 9.78 7.85
CA ARG A 63 -4.97 9.52 8.06
C ARG A 63 -4.16 10.81 8.06
N CYS A 64 -4.48 11.75 7.15
CA CYS A 64 -3.91 13.10 7.14
C CYS A 64 -4.23 13.85 8.44
N SER A 65 -5.49 13.81 8.91
CA SER A 65 -5.89 14.39 10.19
C SER A 65 -5.14 13.77 11.37
N THR A 66 -4.92 12.46 11.34
CA THR A 66 -4.19 11.74 12.38
C THR A 66 -2.71 12.17 12.39
N LEU A 67 -2.05 12.19 11.24
CA LEU A 67 -0.66 12.67 11.08
C LEU A 67 -0.47 14.12 11.56
N LEU A 68 -1.42 15.01 11.23
CA LEU A 68 -1.43 16.39 11.72
C LEU A 68 -1.59 16.46 13.24
N ALA A 69 -2.43 15.60 13.83
CA ALA A 69 -2.62 15.52 15.28
C ALA A 69 -1.37 14.99 16.01
N VAL A 70 -0.58 14.11 15.38
CA VAL A 70 0.68 13.61 15.97
C VAL A 70 1.88 14.57 15.74
N ARG A 71 1.68 15.76 15.16
CA ARG A 71 2.74 16.77 14.90
C ARG A 71 3.99 16.18 14.24
N GLY A 72 3.84 15.26 13.28
CA GLY A 72 4.97 14.71 12.52
C GLY A 72 5.74 13.57 13.22
N ASN A 73 5.28 13.06 14.35
CA ASN A 73 5.81 11.80 14.89
C ASN A 73 5.12 10.61 14.21
N HIS A 74 5.93 9.61 13.84
CA HIS A 74 5.52 8.42 13.09
C HIS A 74 4.23 7.79 13.65
N THR A 75 3.25 7.62 12.76
CA THR A 75 2.14 6.70 13.02
C THR A 75 2.64 5.30 12.69
N LEU A 76 2.67 4.42 13.71
CA LEU A 76 2.96 3.00 13.53
C LEU A 76 1.84 2.39 12.67
N TYR A 77 2.17 2.06 11.42
CA TYR A 77 1.38 1.22 10.53
C TYR A 77 2.01 -0.16 10.42
#